data_AF-A0A2E7A4L4-F1
#
_entry.id   AF-A0A2E7A4L4-F1
#
_cell.length_a   1.000
_cell.length_b   1.000
_cell.length_c   1.000
_cell.angle_alpha   90.00
_cell.angle_beta   90.00
_cell.angle_gamma   90.00
#
_symmetry.space_group_name_H-M   'P 1'
#
loop_
_entity.id
_entity.type
_entity.pdbx_description
1 polymer ?
#
loop_
_entity_poly.entity_id
_entity_poly.type
_entity_poly.pdbx_seq_one_letter_code
_entity_poly.pdbx_strand_id
1 'polypeptide(L)'
;MFRGRFCIFSYVTTSQPRLCSRPLCANDAQVLLLFDYETRLVELKAINKTRDANLMELCGVHADRFRPPQGWSCQDEREQQLNVDESSRQYAFRD
;
A
#
# COMPACT_ATOMS: atom_id res chain seq x y z
N MET A 1 -30.52 -41.77 22.79
CA MET A 1 -30.70 -40.94 21.57
C MET A 1 -30.50 -39.47 21.94
N PHE A 2 -29.30 -38.91 21.78
CA PHE A 2 -29.07 -37.45 21.86
C PHE A 2 -27.95 -37.09 20.89
N ARG A 3 -28.29 -36.88 19.62
CA ARG A 3 -27.37 -36.34 18.62
C ARG A 3 -27.46 -34.83 18.69
N GLY A 4 -26.76 -34.25 19.67
CA GLY A 4 -26.52 -32.82 19.79
C GLY A 4 -25.70 -32.36 18.59
N ARG A 5 -26.37 -31.68 17.65
CA ARG A 5 -25.75 -31.03 16.50
C ARG A 5 -24.96 -29.83 17.03
N PHE A 6 -23.66 -30.03 17.30
CA PHE A 6 -22.75 -28.92 17.52
C PHE A 6 -22.69 -28.09 16.23
N CYS A 7 -23.38 -26.96 16.20
CA CYS A 7 -23.15 -25.91 15.22
C CYS A 7 -21.82 -25.26 15.58
N ILE A 8 -20.74 -25.73 14.95
CA ILE A 8 -19.48 -25.01 14.91
C ILE A 8 -19.75 -23.71 14.15
N PHE A 9 -19.99 -22.63 14.90
CA PHE A 9 -19.89 -21.27 14.37
C PHE A 9 -18.40 -21.01 14.11
N SER A 10 -17.92 -21.51 12.98
CA SER A 10 -16.65 -21.08 12.41
C SER A 10 -16.83 -19.62 12.02
N TYR A 11 -16.43 -18.71 12.90
CA TYR A 11 -16.33 -17.30 12.58
C TYR A 11 -15.25 -17.19 11.51
N VAL A 12 -15.69 -16.94 10.27
CA VAL A 12 -14.76 -16.50 9.23
C VAL A 12 -14.28 -15.13 9.68
N THR A 13 -13.03 -15.03 10.10
CA THR A 13 -12.39 -13.73 10.27
C THR A 13 -12.20 -13.16 8.87
N THR A 14 -13.24 -12.49 8.36
CA THR A 14 -13.14 -11.69 7.14
C THR A 14 -12.12 -10.60 7.44
N SER A 15 -10.85 -10.84 7.12
CA SER A 15 -9.85 -9.78 7.08
C SER A 15 -10.39 -8.76 6.11
N GLN A 16 -10.81 -7.60 6.63
CA GLN A 16 -11.48 -6.59 5.83
C GLN A 16 -10.56 -6.26 4.64
N PRO A 17 -11.01 -6.47 3.39
CA PRO A 17 -10.14 -6.31 2.24
C PRO A 17 -9.65 -4.86 2.21
N ARG A 18 -8.33 -4.69 2.15
CA ARG A 18 -7.69 -3.37 2.14
C ARG A 18 -7.74 -2.87 0.70
N LEU A 19 -8.86 -2.24 0.35
CA LEU A 19 -9.14 -1.75 -1.00
C LEU A 19 -8.56 -0.34 -1.21
N CYS A 20 -8.29 -0.03 -2.47
CA CYS A 20 -7.89 1.30 -2.89
C CYS A 20 -8.92 2.36 -2.44
N SER A 21 -8.43 3.47 -1.86
CA SER A 21 -9.25 4.61 -1.42
C SER A 21 -9.90 5.38 -2.58
N ARG A 22 -9.52 5.10 -3.84
CA ARG A 22 -10.10 5.79 -4.99
C ARG A 22 -11.55 5.31 -5.23
N PRO A 23 -12.53 6.21 -5.38
CA PRO A 23 -13.89 5.82 -5.71
C PRO A 23 -13.95 4.93 -6.96
N LEU A 24 -14.81 3.93 -6.95
CA LEU A 24 -15.00 2.95 -8.03
C LEU A 24 -13.82 1.99 -8.28
N CYS A 25 -12.76 2.05 -7.48
CA CYS A 25 -11.68 1.06 -7.54
C CYS A 25 -11.93 -0.05 -6.50
N ALA A 26 -11.97 -1.30 -6.95
CA ALA A 26 -12.08 -2.48 -6.09
C ALA A 26 -10.76 -3.26 -6.00
N ASN A 27 -9.63 -2.65 -6.40
CA ASN A 27 -8.34 -3.31 -6.41
C ASN A 27 -7.67 -3.25 -5.04
N ASP A 28 -6.83 -4.22 -4.72
CA ASP A 28 -6.08 -4.25 -3.46
C ASP A 28 -5.12 -3.05 -3.36
N ALA A 29 -5.10 -2.44 -2.19
CA ALA A 29 -4.17 -1.37 -1.86
C ALA A 29 -2.77 -1.95 -1.60
N GLN A 30 -1.78 -1.31 -2.21
CA GLN A 30 -0.37 -1.74 -2.17
C GLN A 30 0.56 -0.59 -1.81
N VAL A 31 0.07 0.64 -1.93
CA VAL A 31 0.84 1.88 -1.75
C VAL A 31 0.13 2.77 -0.75
N LEU A 32 0.90 3.32 0.16
CA LEU A 32 0.47 4.30 1.14
C LEU A 32 0.90 5.70 0.68
N LEU A 33 -0.03 6.66 0.68
CA LEU A 33 0.27 8.07 0.44
C LEU A 33 0.35 8.81 1.76
N LEU A 34 1.46 9.51 1.97
CA LEU A 34 1.66 10.45 3.07
C LEU A 34 1.76 11.86 2.52
N PHE A 35 1.02 12.78 3.14
CA PHE A 35 1.05 14.20 2.80
C PHE A 35 1.79 14.94 3.90
N ASP A 36 2.94 15.50 3.54
CA ASP A 36 3.59 16.53 4.35
C ASP A 36 3.15 17.90 3.82
N TYR A 37 2.24 18.51 4.58
CA TYR A 37 1.68 19.81 4.24
C TYR A 37 2.65 20.96 4.46
N GLU A 38 3.63 20.82 5.35
CA GLU A 38 4.63 21.86 5.65
C GLU A 38 5.59 22.01 4.48
N THR A 39 6.13 20.88 4.00
CA THR A 39 7.06 20.86 2.86
C THR A 39 6.38 20.77 1.50
N ARG A 40 5.05 20.60 1.49
CA ARG A 40 4.26 20.32 0.27
C ARG A 40 4.80 19.12 -0.48
N LEU A 41 5.06 18.04 0.24
CA LEU A 41 5.61 16.80 -0.28
C LEU A 41 4.56 15.70 -0.17
N VAL A 42 4.39 14.93 -1.24
CA VAL A 42 3.67 13.66 -1.20
C VAL A 42 4.68 12.52 -1.27
N GLU A 43 4.67 11.65 -0.28
CA GLU A 43 5.48 10.45 -0.25
C GLU A 43 4.62 9.23 -0.60
N LEU A 44 5.09 8.42 -1.55
CA LEU A 44 4.51 7.12 -1.89
C LEU A 44 5.39 6.03 -1.27
N LYS A 45 4.83 5.28 -0.33
CA LYS A 45 5.53 4.24 0.42
C LYS A 45 4.87 2.88 0.25
N ALA A 46 5.62 1.81 0.51
CA ALA A 46 5.05 0.48 0.60
C ALA A 46 4.04 0.40 1.75
N ILE A 47 2.97 -0.37 1.55
CA ILE A 47 1.89 -0.47 2.53
C ILE A 47 2.37 -1.15 3.82
N ASN A 48 2.09 -0.53 4.98
CA ASN A 48 2.44 -1.11 6.29
C ASN A 48 1.47 -2.24 6.65
N LYS A 49 1.83 -3.16 7.55
CA LYS A 49 0.92 -4.18 8.09
C LYS A 49 -0.21 -3.56 8.92
N THR A 50 0.05 -2.45 9.60
CA THR A 50 -0.97 -1.70 10.33
C THR A 50 -1.82 -0.90 9.34
N ARG A 51 -3.15 -1.01 9.48
CA ARG A 51 -4.11 -0.22 8.72
C ARG A 51 -4.57 0.95 9.57
N ASP A 52 -4.52 2.15 8.99
CA ASP A 52 -5.04 3.37 9.60
C ASP A 52 -6.10 3.95 8.66
N ALA A 53 -7.28 4.24 9.20
CA ALA A 53 -8.41 4.76 8.42
C ALA A 53 -8.19 6.19 7.91
N ASN A 54 -7.25 6.93 8.50
CA ASN A 54 -6.92 8.30 8.11
C ASN A 54 -5.90 8.37 6.98
N LEU A 55 -5.29 7.24 6.64
CA LEU A 55 -4.28 7.15 5.60
C LEU A 55 -4.93 6.84 4.24
N MET A 56 -4.44 7.51 3.20
CA MET A 56 -4.87 7.24 1.83
C MET A 56 -4.03 6.13 1.23
N GLU A 57 -4.69 5.09 0.74
CA GLU A 57 -4.02 3.90 0.24
C GLU A 57 -4.47 3.62 -1.20
N LEU A 58 -3.52 3.47 -2.10
CA LEU A 58 -3.79 3.25 -3.52
C LEU A 58 -3.30 1.87 -3.96
N CYS A 59 -3.96 1.33 -4.98
CA CYS A 59 -3.40 0.20 -5.72
C CYS A 59 -2.22 0.66 -6.58
N GLY A 60 -1.35 -0.25 -7.00
CA GLY A 60 -0.19 0.07 -7.85
C GLY A 60 -0.57 0.90 -9.08
N VAL A 61 -1.62 0.49 -9.81
CA VAL A 61 -2.10 1.22 -11.00
C VAL A 61 -2.45 2.68 -10.73
N HIS A 62 -3.07 2.97 -9.57
CA HIS A 62 -3.44 4.33 -9.21
C HIS A 62 -2.29 5.12 -8.61
N ALA A 63 -1.37 4.46 -7.92
CA ALA A 63 -0.14 5.07 -7.45
C ALA A 63 0.74 5.53 -8.63
N ASP A 64 0.88 4.70 -9.66
CA ASP A 64 1.75 5.02 -10.81
C ASP A 64 1.18 6.16 -11.68
N ARG A 65 -0.15 6.30 -11.68
CA ARG A 65 -0.86 7.40 -12.35
C ARG A 65 -1.08 8.62 -11.45
N PHE A 66 -0.71 8.53 -10.17
CA PHE A 66 -0.90 9.62 -9.25
C PHE A 66 -0.02 10.81 -9.68
N ARG A 67 -0.62 11.99 -9.60
CA ARG A 67 0.08 13.25 -9.84
C ARG A 67 -0.23 14.16 -8.66
N PRO A 68 0.80 14.66 -7.97
CA PRO A 68 0.59 15.56 -6.84
C PRO A 68 -0.02 16.89 -7.34
N PRO A 69 -0.67 17.66 -6.46
CA PRO A 69 -1.15 18.99 -6.78
C PRO A 69 -0.03 19.93 -7.25
N GLN A 70 -0.38 21.00 -7.96
CA GLN A 70 0.63 21.93 -8.47
C GLN A 70 1.42 22.60 -7.33
N GLY A 71 2.74 22.65 -7.49
CA GLY A 71 3.65 23.18 -6.46
C GLY A 71 3.96 22.21 -5.32
N TRP A 72 3.53 20.95 -5.44
CA TRP A 72 3.93 19.88 -4.54
C TRP A 72 5.03 19.01 -5.16
N SER A 73 5.93 18.53 -4.30
CA SER A 73 6.93 17.54 -4.66
C SER A 73 6.36 16.13 -4.49
N CYS A 74 6.89 15.16 -5.22
CA CYS A 74 6.53 13.75 -5.10
C CYS A 74 7.79 12.93 -4.90
N GLN A 75 7.81 12.09 -3.87
CA GLN A 75 8.87 11.11 -3.65
C GLN A 75 8.25 9.72 -3.64
N ASP A 76 8.67 8.88 -4.58
CA ASP A 76 8.28 7.48 -4.61
C ASP A 76 9.42 6.62 -4.04
N GLU A 77 9.26 6.17 -2.80
CA GLU A 77 10.24 5.30 -2.14
C GLU A 77 10.32 3.92 -2.82
N ARG A 78 9.28 3.50 -3.55
CA ARG A 78 9.28 2.22 -4.28
C ARG A 78 10.29 2.24 -5.41
N GLU A 79 10.40 3.36 -6.12
CA GLU A 79 11.39 3.55 -7.18
C GLU A 79 12.81 3.68 -6.61
N GLN A 80 12.94 4.33 -5.45
CA GLN A 80 14.23 4.46 -4.78
C GLN A 80 14.79 3.10 -4.33
N GLN A 81 13.95 2.20 -3.81
CA GLN A 81 14.36 0.84 -3.44
C GLN A 81 14.84 0.03 -4.65
N LEU A 82 14.16 0.13 -5.79
CA LEU A 82 14.60 -0.54 -7.02
C LEU A 82 16.00 -0.07 -7.46
N ASN A 83 16.25 1.25 -7.44
CA ASN A 83 17.55 1.81 -7.81
C ASN A 83 18.66 1.37 -6.85
N VAL A 84 18.39 1.26 -5.55
CA VAL A 84 19.34 0.77 -4.55
C VAL A 84 19.65 -0.71 -4.78
N ASP A 85 18.65 -1.52 -5.08
CA ASP A 85 18.77 -2.96 -5.34
C ASP A 85 19.49 -3.28 -6.68
N GLU A 86 19.34 -2.44 -7.69
CA GLU A 86 20.12 -2.54 -8.94
C GLU A 86 21.57 -2.12 -8.74
N SER A 87 21.80 -1.00 -8.06
CA SER A 87 23.15 -0.48 -7.77
C SER A 87 23.96 -1.48 -6.95
N SER A 88 23.41 -1.90 -5.80
CA SER A 88 23.05 -3.30 -5.58
C SER A 88 23.87 -4.43 -6.23
N ARG A 89 23.15 -5.09 -7.13
CA ARG A 89 23.64 -6.19 -7.94
C ARG A 89 24.79 -5.78 -8.84
N GLN A 90 24.82 -4.53 -9.28
CA GLN A 90 25.86 -4.02 -10.18
C GLN A 90 27.23 -3.91 -9.50
N TYR A 91 27.28 -3.65 -8.19
CA TYR A 91 28.53 -3.76 -7.43
C TYR A 91 28.91 -5.22 -7.12
N ALA A 92 27.93 -6.11 -6.93
CA ALA A 92 28.18 -7.50 -6.53
C ALA A 92 28.69 -8.40 -7.68
N PHE A 93 28.48 -8.02 -8.94
CA PHE A 93 28.92 -8.80 -10.12
C PHE A 93 30.35 -8.46 -10.59
N ARG A 94 30.99 -7.45 -10.01
CA ARG A 94 32.28 -6.92 -10.46
C ARG A 94 33.51 -7.55 -9.78
N ASP A 95 33.33 -8.66 -9.04
CA ASP A 95 34.38 -9.41 -8.33
C ASP A 95 34.74 -10.72 -9.06
#